data_AF-A0A532TMV9-F1
#
_entry.id   AF-A0A532TMV9-F1
#
_cell.length_a   1.000
_cell.length_b   1.000
_cell.length_c   1.000
_cell.angle_alpha   90.00
_cell.angle_beta   90.00
_cell.angle_gamma   90.00
#
_symmetry.space_group_name_H-M   'P 1'
#
loop_
_entity.id
_entity.type
_entity.pdbx_description
1 polymer ?
#
loop_
_entity_poly.entity_id
_entity_poly.type
_entity_poly.pdbx_seq_one_letter_code
_entity_poly.pdbx_strand_id
1 'polypeptide(L)'
;MTVSPHPQDYERILQDNLKSELEWLVEEFELLFKNKKEKTKEVLMLGNKILDNIIDNIKTSNSEELINLLAITLNNNETSYPEFF
;
A
#
# COMPACT_ATOMS: atom_id res chain seq x y z
N MET A 1 0.90 17.88 34.37
CA MET A 1 -0.28 18.17 33.54
C MET A 1 -0.21 17.24 32.35
N THR A 2 -1.07 16.23 32.30
CA THR A 2 -1.19 15.34 31.14
C THR A 2 -2.05 16.07 30.11
N VAL A 3 -1.41 16.61 29.08
CA VAL A 3 -2.12 17.14 27.92
C VAL A 3 -2.67 15.92 27.18
N SER A 4 -3.99 15.70 27.25
CA SER A 4 -4.63 14.71 26.37
C SER A 4 -4.46 15.20 24.93
N PRO A 5 -3.98 14.35 24.00
CA PRO A 5 -3.86 14.75 22.61
C PRO A 5 -5.23 15.20 22.08
N HIS A 6 -5.26 16.29 21.32
CA HIS A 6 -6.50 16.72 20.70
C HIS A 6 -6.92 15.67 19.66
N PRO A 7 -8.23 15.46 19.42
CA PRO A 7 -8.71 14.49 18.41
C PRO A 7 -8.07 14.68 17.03
N GLN A 8 -7.73 15.91 16.67
CA GLN A 8 -7.04 16.26 15.43
C GLN A 8 -5.58 15.77 15.38
N ASP A 9 -4.88 15.76 16.52
CA ASP A 9 -3.53 15.18 16.61
C ASP A 9 -3.60 13.66 16.41
N TYR A 10 -4.65 13.03 16.95
CA TYR A 10 -4.87 11.59 16.79
C TYR A 10 -5.19 11.21 15.33
N GLU A 11 -6.07 11.95 14.66
CA GLU A 11 -6.39 11.74 13.24
C GLU A 11 -5.14 11.90 12.35
N ARG A 12 -4.34 12.93 12.61
CA ARG A 12 -3.09 13.16 11.87
C ARG A 12 -2.08 12.04 12.09
N ILE A 13 -1.89 11.58 13.33
CA ILE A 13 -0.98 10.47 13.64
C ILE A 13 -1.44 9.19 12.93
N LEU A 14 -2.74 8.95 12.86
CA LEU A 14 -3.29 7.80 12.13
C LEU A 14 -3.03 7.89 10.62
N GLN A 15 -3.23 9.07 10.02
CA GLN A 15 -2.92 9.31 8.60
C GLN A 15 -1.44 9.13 8.30
N ASP A 16 -0.56 9.72 9.13
CA ASP A 16 0.90 9.62 8.97
C ASP A 16 1.36 8.15 9.08
N ASN A 17 0.85 7.41 10.07
CA ASN A 17 1.15 5.98 10.21
C ASN A 17 0.67 5.18 9.00
N LEU A 18 -0.55 5.42 8.53
CA LEU A 18 -1.11 4.73 7.38
C LEU A 18 -0.30 4.99 6.10
N LYS A 19 0.16 6.23 5.92
CA LYS A 19 1.04 6.56 4.80
C LYS A 19 2.37 5.83 4.90
N SER A 20 2.99 5.77 6.08
CA SER A 20 4.23 5.01 6.30
C SER A 20 4.06 3.51 6.04
N GLU A 21 2.95 2.91 6.45
CA GLU A 21 2.65 1.50 6.16
C GLU A 21 2.48 1.25 4.65
N LEU A 22 1.85 2.17 3.92
CA LEU A 22 1.71 2.07 2.45
C LEU A 22 3.03 2.27 1.71
N GLU A 23 3.89 3.18 2.18
CA GLU A 23 5.25 3.35 1.67
C GLU A 23 6.07 2.09 1.93
N TRP A 24 5.99 1.53 3.14
CA TRP A 24 6.64 0.27 3.48
C TRP A 24 6.16 -0.91 2.62
N LEU A 25 4.86 -0.95 2.27
CA LEU A 25 4.32 -1.96 1.35
C LEU A 25 4.96 -1.89 -0.04
N VAL A 26 5.21 -0.67 -0.57
CA VAL A 26 5.89 -0.50 -1.86
C VAL A 26 7.35 -0.95 -1.76
N GLU A 27 8.04 -0.62 -0.67
CA GLU A 27 9.42 -1.04 -0.43
C GLU A 27 9.55 -2.57 -0.28
N GLU A 28 8.62 -3.20 0.45
CA GLU A 28 8.56 -4.66 0.57
C GLU A 28 8.29 -5.31 -0.79
N PHE A 29 7.36 -4.77 -1.57
CA PHE A 29 7.10 -5.23 -2.93
C PHE A 29 8.39 -5.15 -3.78
N GLU A 30 9.10 -4.03 -3.70
CA GLU A 30 10.38 -3.86 -4.38
C GLU A 30 11.43 -4.89 -3.91
N LEU A 31 11.61 -5.07 -2.61
CA LEU A 31 12.54 -6.07 -2.07
C LEU A 31 12.22 -7.50 -2.54
N LEU A 32 10.94 -7.84 -2.60
CA LEU A 32 10.48 -9.18 -2.98
C LEU A 32 10.63 -9.45 -4.48
N PHE A 33 10.50 -8.43 -5.33
CA PHE A 33 10.35 -8.64 -6.78
C PHE A 33 11.47 -8.03 -7.63
N LYS A 34 12.16 -6.97 -7.19
CA LYS A 34 13.19 -6.23 -7.98
C LYS A 34 14.32 -7.10 -8.50
N ASN A 35 14.80 -8.05 -7.70
CA ASN A 35 15.97 -8.86 -8.03
C ASN A 35 15.63 -10.28 -8.53
N LYS A 36 14.34 -10.61 -8.66
CA LYS A 36 13.93 -11.93 -9.14
C LYS A 36 13.99 -11.99 -10.66
N LYS A 37 15.14 -12.47 -11.16
CA LYS A 37 15.36 -12.76 -12.59
C LYS A 37 14.34 -13.74 -13.19
N GLU A 38 13.85 -14.68 -12.39
CA GLU A 38 12.76 -15.58 -12.76
C GLU A 38 11.54 -15.31 -11.89
N LYS A 39 10.46 -14.88 -12.53
CA LYS A 39 9.15 -14.77 -11.89
C LYS A 39 8.48 -16.12 -11.92
N THR A 40 8.74 -16.93 -10.90
CA THR A 40 8.02 -18.20 -10.74
C THR A 40 6.52 -17.92 -10.58
N LYS A 41 5.69 -18.90 -10.92
CA LYS A 41 4.23 -18.79 -10.76
C LYS A 41 3.81 -18.40 -9.33
N GLU A 42 4.56 -18.86 -8.34
CA GLU A 42 4.35 -18.52 -6.93
C GLU A 42 4.64 -17.05 -6.61
N VAL A 43 5.70 -16.50 -7.22
CA VAL A 43 6.06 -15.08 -7.12
C VAL A 43 4.96 -14.22 -7.75
N LEU A 44 4.46 -14.61 -8.92
CA LEU A 44 3.34 -13.93 -9.58
C LEU A 44 2.04 -14.01 -8.75
N MET A 45 1.73 -15.18 -8.18
CA MET A 45 0.56 -15.34 -7.31
C MET A 45 0.63 -14.48 -6.05
N LEU A 46 1.82 -14.35 -5.44
CA LEU A 46 2.01 -13.50 -4.27
C LEU A 46 1.83 -12.03 -4.63
N GLY A 47 2.42 -11.57 -5.73
CA GLY A 47 2.24 -10.20 -6.22
C GLY A 47 0.78 -9.88 -6.49
N ASN A 48 0.08 -10.75 -7.24
CA ASN A 48 -1.34 -10.57 -7.54
C ASN A 48 -2.20 -10.54 -6.27
N LYS A 49 -1.92 -11.38 -5.27
CA LYS A 49 -2.65 -11.36 -4.00
C LYS A 49 -2.47 -10.05 -3.23
N ILE A 50 -1.28 -9.45 -3.29
CA ILE A 50 -1.02 -8.14 -2.68
C ILE A 50 -1.82 -7.06 -3.42
N LEU A 51 -1.82 -7.08 -4.76
CA LEU A 51 -2.58 -6.15 -5.58
C LEU A 51 -4.09 -6.29 -5.37
N ASP A 52 -4.61 -7.52 -5.33
CA ASP A 52 -6.03 -7.81 -5.07
C ASP A 52 -6.45 -7.24 -3.71
N ASN A 53 -5.61 -7.40 -2.66
CA ASN A 53 -5.88 -6.81 -1.35
C ASN A 53 -5.93 -5.27 -1.41
N ILE A 54 -5.03 -4.62 -2.15
CA ILE A 54 -5.07 -3.15 -2.33
C ILE A 54 -6.37 -2.75 -3.02
N ILE A 55 -6.74 -3.44 -4.10
CA ILE A 55 -7.97 -3.18 -4.87
C ILE A 55 -9.22 -3.38 -4.02
N ASP A 56 -9.27 -4.43 -3.21
CA ASP A 56 -10.41 -4.69 -2.33
C ASP A 56 -10.54 -3.60 -1.26
N ASN A 57 -9.42 -3.16 -0.67
CA ASN A 57 -9.44 -2.05 0.28
C ASN A 57 -9.90 -0.72 -0.35
N ILE A 58 -9.52 -0.46 -1.62
CA ILE A 58 -10.05 0.70 -2.37
C ILE A 58 -11.57 0.61 -2.51
N LYS A 59 -12.10 -0.57 -2.88
CA LYS A 59 -13.55 -0.76 -3.12
C LYS A 59 -14.38 -0.70 -1.84
N THR A 60 -13.82 -1.08 -0.70
CA THR A 60 -14.56 -1.18 0.57
C THR A 60 -14.34 0.01 1.51
N SER A 61 -13.35 0.86 1.23
CA SER A 61 -13.08 2.06 2.04
C SER A 61 -14.13 3.14 1.78
N ASN A 62 -14.54 3.83 2.84
CA ASN A 62 -15.38 5.04 2.76
C ASN A 62 -14.55 6.33 2.92
N SER A 63 -13.23 6.21 3.13
CA SER A 63 -12.32 7.35 3.25
C SER A 63 -11.73 7.66 1.88
N GLU A 64 -12.11 8.81 1.32
CA GLU A 64 -11.62 9.32 0.03
C GLU A 64 -10.11 9.52 0.03
N GLU A 65 -9.55 9.96 1.16
CA GLU A 65 -8.10 10.12 1.33
C GLU A 65 -7.38 8.77 1.28
N LEU A 66 -7.91 7.75 1.97
CA LEU A 66 -7.35 6.40 1.93
C LEU A 66 -7.47 5.78 0.53
N ILE A 67 -8.60 5.99 -0.14
CA ILE A 67 -8.78 5.57 -1.53
C ILE A 67 -7.72 6.19 -2.43
N ASN A 68 -7.47 7.49 -2.30
CA ASN A 68 -6.45 8.20 -3.08
C ASN A 68 -5.04 7.66 -2.81
N LEU A 69 -4.69 7.42 -1.54
CA LEU A 69 -3.38 6.85 -1.20
C LEU A 69 -3.20 5.44 -1.77
N LEU A 70 -4.20 4.57 -1.62
CA LEU A 70 -4.17 3.22 -2.18
C LEU A 70 -4.11 3.21 -3.71
N ALA A 71 -4.83 4.13 -4.38
CA ALA A 71 -4.79 4.27 -5.83
C ALA A 71 -3.41 4.73 -6.34
N ILE A 72 -2.76 5.65 -5.62
CA ILE A 72 -1.38 6.07 -5.92
C ILE A 72 -0.43 4.88 -5.75
N THR A 73 -0.54 4.13 -4.65
CA THR A 73 0.26 2.93 -4.41
C THR A 73 0.06 1.89 -5.51
N LEU A 74 -1.18 1.66 -5.95
CA LEU A 74 -1.49 0.73 -7.04
C LEU A 74 -0.84 1.18 -8.35
N ASN A 75 -0.99 2.45 -8.71
CA ASN A 75 -0.42 3.01 -9.94
C ASN A 75 1.12 2.98 -9.95
N ASN A 76 1.75 3.22 -8.79
CA ASN A 76 3.20 3.09 -8.65
C ASN A 76 3.66 1.65 -8.87
N ASN A 77 2.96 0.66 -8.30
CA ASN A 77 3.25 -0.75 -8.52
C ASN A 77 3.04 -1.17 -9.98
N GLU A 78 1.96 -0.71 -10.64
CA GLU A 78 1.72 -0.96 -12.07
C GLU A 78 2.82 -0.37 -12.95
N THR A 79 3.27 0.86 -12.65
CA THR A 79 4.34 1.52 -13.41
C THR A 79 5.70 0.84 -13.19
N SER A 80 6.01 0.46 -11.96
CA SER A 80 7.30 -0.14 -11.60
C SER A 80 7.40 -1.62 -11.97
N TYR A 81 6.27 -2.33 -12.03
CA TYR A 81 6.22 -3.78 -12.28
C TYR A 81 5.06 -4.16 -13.23
N PRO A 82 5.07 -3.66 -14.48
CA PRO A 82 4.00 -3.87 -15.45
C PRO A 82 3.70 -5.35 -15.71
N GLU A 83 4.67 -6.24 -15.50
CA GLU A 83 4.53 -7.69 -15.68
C GLU A 83 3.56 -8.40 -14.72
N PHE A 84 3.04 -7.69 -13.71
CA PHE A 84 1.94 -8.19 -12.86
C PHE A 84 0.55 -7.71 -13.32
N PHE A 85 0.48 -6.87 -14.35
CA PHE A 85 -0.75 -6.29 -14.90
C PHE A 85 -0.94 -6.65 -16.39
#